data_AF-A0A4U0X5I4-F1
#
_entry.id   AF-A0A4U0X5I4-F1
#
_cell.length_a   1.000
_cell.length_b   1.000
_cell.length_c   1.000
_cell.angle_alpha   90.00
_cell.angle_beta   90.00
_cell.angle_gamma   90.00
#
_symmetry.space_group_name_H-M   'P 1'
#
loop_
_entity.id
_entity.type
_entity.pdbx_description
1 polymer ?
#
loop_
_entity_poly.entity_id
_entity_poly.type
_entity_poly.pdbx_seq_one_letter_code
_entity_poly.pdbx_strand_id
1 'polypeptide(L)'
;MALGYHSTRNVDMGKYESELTINIRKATSIDETAPKRKHVRSCIVYTWDHKSSQSFWAGMKVQPILADEVQTFKALITIHKVLQEGHPIALKEAQENVSWLDSLSRGVAGGEGLRGYAPLIQEYIYYLLAKLSFHRQHPEFNGTFEYEEYISLKSINDPNEGYARGRTSKLQVTADIMP
;
A
#
# COMPACT_ATOMS: atom_id res chain seq x y z
N MET A 1 -17.38 -44.91 -17.33
CA MET A 1 -17.49 -43.89 -16.27
C MET A 1 -16.32 -42.94 -16.41
N ALA A 2 -16.55 -41.72 -16.88
CA ALA A 2 -15.52 -40.68 -16.91
C ALA A 2 -15.61 -39.88 -15.60
N LEU A 3 -14.60 -40.01 -14.74
CA LEU A 3 -14.46 -39.19 -13.55
C LEU A 3 -13.69 -37.90 -13.88
N GLY A 4 -14.39 -36.78 -13.76
CA GLY A 4 -13.91 -35.58 -13.07
C GLY A 4 -12.76 -34.77 -13.68
N TYR A 5 -13.08 -33.56 -14.14
CA TYR A 5 -12.44 -32.34 -13.64
C TYR A 5 -13.42 -31.17 -13.82
N HIS A 6 -14.34 -31.01 -12.86
CA HIS A 6 -15.15 -29.80 -12.77
C HIS A 6 -14.34 -28.73 -12.03
N SER A 7 -14.32 -27.54 -12.61
CA SER A 7 -13.56 -26.35 -12.22
C SER A 7 -13.69 -26.00 -10.73
N THR A 8 -12.61 -26.22 -9.95
CA THR A 8 -12.48 -25.83 -8.53
C THR A 8 -12.05 -24.38 -8.34
N ARG A 9 -11.58 -23.70 -9.40
CA ARG A 9 -11.00 -22.35 -9.30
C ARG A 9 -11.92 -21.29 -8.71
N ASN A 10 -13.24 -21.38 -8.92
CA ASN A 10 -14.18 -20.35 -8.45
C ASN A 10 -14.56 -20.48 -6.96
N VAL A 11 -14.47 -21.69 -6.38
CA VAL A 11 -14.82 -21.93 -4.96
C VAL A 11 -13.72 -21.43 -4.03
N ASP A 12 -12.47 -21.44 -4.51
CA ASP A 12 -11.31 -21.02 -3.72
C ASP A 12 -11.17 -19.49 -3.66
N MET A 13 -11.53 -18.77 -4.73
CA MET A 13 -11.44 -17.29 -4.78
C MET A 13 -12.28 -16.61 -3.70
N GLY A 14 -13.53 -17.04 -3.50
CA GLY A 14 -14.40 -16.47 -2.46
C GLY A 14 -13.87 -16.73 -1.04
N LYS A 15 -13.18 -17.85 -0.82
CA LYS A 15 -12.52 -18.13 0.45
C LYS A 15 -11.33 -17.20 0.67
N TYR A 16 -10.46 -17.04 -0.33
CA TYR A 16 -9.31 -16.14 -0.21
C TYR A 16 -9.71 -14.68 0.01
N GLU A 17 -10.80 -14.20 -0.61
CA GLU A 17 -11.33 -12.85 -0.35
C GLU A 17 -11.89 -12.70 1.07
N SER A 18 -12.57 -13.73 1.57
CA SER A 18 -13.07 -13.75 2.95
C SER A 18 -11.91 -13.72 3.96
N GLU A 19 -10.85 -14.47 3.71
CA GLU A 19 -9.64 -14.50 4.54
C GLU A 19 -8.88 -13.18 4.45
N LEU A 20 -8.75 -12.59 3.26
CA LEU A 20 -8.15 -11.28 3.06
C LEU A 20 -8.90 -10.22 3.89
N THR A 21 -10.23 -10.24 3.86
CA THR A 21 -11.06 -9.32 4.65
C THR A 21 -10.79 -9.45 6.15
N ILE A 22 -10.64 -10.69 6.65
CA ILE A 22 -10.27 -10.95 8.05
C ILE A 22 -8.87 -10.41 8.35
N ASN A 23 -7.92 -10.60 7.43
CA ASN A 23 -6.55 -10.12 7.60
C ASN A 23 -6.51 -8.59 7.63
N ILE A 24 -7.21 -7.90 6.72
CA ILE A 24 -7.33 -6.44 6.72
C ILE A 24 -7.88 -5.96 8.06
N ARG A 25 -9.03 -6.51 8.51
CA ARG A 25 -9.65 -6.14 9.80
C ARG A 25 -8.70 -6.31 10.99
N LYS A 26 -7.90 -7.39 11.01
CA LYS A 26 -6.94 -7.66 12.10
C LYS A 26 -5.67 -6.80 12.00
N ALA A 27 -5.29 -6.36 10.80
CA ALA A 27 -4.20 -5.41 10.60
C ALA A 27 -4.61 -3.99 11.03
N THR A 28 -5.89 -3.62 10.83
CA THR A 28 -6.47 -2.30 11.15
C THR A 28 -7.29 -2.29 12.44
N SER A 29 -6.90 -3.07 13.47
CA SER A 29 -7.61 -3.06 14.76
C SER A 29 -7.41 -1.73 15.52
N ILE A 30 -8.32 -1.38 16.42
CA ILE A 30 -8.25 -0.20 17.31
C ILE A 30 -7.14 -0.31 18.38
N ASP A 31 -6.54 -1.50 18.54
CA ASP A 31 -5.48 -1.69 19.53
C ASP A 31 -4.27 -0.83 19.16
N GLU A 32 -3.83 0.01 20.11
CA GLU A 32 -2.71 0.95 19.98
C GLU A 32 -1.37 0.21 19.99
N THR A 33 -1.17 -0.55 18.92
CA THR A 33 -0.03 -1.41 18.66
C THR A 33 0.24 -1.39 17.17
N ALA A 34 1.47 -1.72 16.78
CA ALA A 34 1.82 -1.86 15.37
C ALA A 34 0.88 -2.85 14.66
N PRO A 35 0.57 -2.64 13.36
CA PRO A 35 -0.18 -3.60 12.57
C PRO A 35 0.41 -5.01 12.70
N LYS A 36 -0.45 -5.98 12.98
CA LYS A 36 -0.02 -7.37 13.22
C LYS A 36 0.69 -7.92 12.00
N ARG A 37 2.01 -8.14 12.12
CA ARG A 37 2.91 -8.53 11.00
C ARG A 37 2.37 -9.67 10.14
N LYS A 38 1.80 -10.71 10.75
CA LYS A 38 1.24 -11.86 10.01
C LYS A 38 0.09 -11.46 9.07
N HIS A 39 -0.75 -10.53 9.47
CA HIS A 39 -1.91 -10.09 8.70
C HIS A 39 -1.53 -9.14 7.58
N VAL A 40 -0.56 -8.25 7.84
CA VAL A 40 0.06 -7.42 6.80
C VAL A 40 0.74 -8.31 5.76
N ARG A 41 1.50 -9.33 6.21
CA ARG A 41 2.16 -10.28 5.31
C ARG A 41 1.15 -11.05 4.45
N SER A 42 0.03 -11.48 5.02
CA SER A 42 -1.04 -12.11 4.24
C SER A 42 -1.62 -11.18 3.16
N CYS A 43 -1.77 -9.88 3.43
CA CYS A 43 -2.23 -8.92 2.43
C CYS A 43 -1.21 -8.78 1.27
N ILE A 44 0.09 -8.73 1.59
CA ILE A 44 1.16 -8.68 0.59
C ILE A 44 1.16 -9.95 -0.26
N VAL A 45 1.18 -11.12 0.38
CA VAL A 45 1.20 -12.43 -0.30
C VAL A 45 -0.02 -12.60 -1.21
N TYR A 46 -1.20 -12.14 -0.78
CA TYR A 46 -2.41 -12.17 -1.60
C TYR A 46 -2.20 -11.51 -2.97
N THR A 47 -1.52 -10.35 -3.01
CA THR A 47 -1.24 -9.64 -4.27
C THR A 47 -0.34 -10.42 -5.22
N TRP A 48 0.59 -11.22 -4.69
CA TRP A 48 1.47 -12.08 -5.47
C TRP A 48 0.76 -13.32 -6.00
N ASP A 49 -0.04 -13.97 -5.16
CA ASP A 49 -0.75 -15.19 -5.51
C ASP A 49 -1.82 -14.93 -6.59
N HIS A 50 -2.53 -13.80 -6.49
CA HIS A 50 -3.64 -13.45 -7.38
C HIS A 50 -3.24 -12.50 -8.50
N LYS A 51 -2.02 -11.95 -8.46
CA LYS A 51 -1.52 -10.94 -9.40
C LYS A 51 -2.47 -9.75 -9.54
N SER A 52 -3.14 -9.37 -8.45
CA SER A 52 -4.01 -8.21 -8.35
C SER A 52 -4.09 -7.74 -6.89
N SER A 53 -4.31 -6.45 -6.70
CA SER A 53 -4.54 -5.78 -5.42
C SER A 53 -5.97 -5.26 -5.28
N GLN A 54 -6.85 -5.47 -6.27
CA GLN A 54 -8.21 -4.93 -6.28
C GLN A 54 -9.01 -5.34 -5.05
N SER A 55 -8.99 -6.63 -4.69
CA SER A 55 -9.71 -7.12 -3.51
C SER A 55 -9.14 -6.57 -2.20
N PHE A 56 -7.84 -6.24 -2.15
CA PHE A 56 -7.25 -5.54 -1.00
C PHE A 56 -7.80 -4.12 -0.88
N TRP A 57 -7.84 -3.35 -1.97
CA TRP A 57 -8.41 -2.00 -1.97
C TRP A 57 -9.90 -1.99 -1.66
N ALA A 58 -10.67 -2.92 -2.22
CA ALA A 58 -12.08 -3.09 -1.91
C ALA A 58 -12.30 -3.40 -0.42
N GLY A 59 -11.52 -4.36 0.11
CA GLY A 59 -11.53 -4.72 1.53
C GLY A 59 -11.14 -3.57 2.46
N MET A 60 -10.24 -2.70 2.03
CA MET A 60 -9.84 -1.52 2.80
C MET A 60 -10.94 -0.45 2.83
N LYS A 61 -11.62 -0.19 1.71
CA LYS A 61 -12.69 0.80 1.59
C LYS A 61 -13.93 0.48 2.43
N VAL A 62 -14.20 -0.80 2.68
CA VAL A 62 -15.33 -1.24 3.52
C VAL A 62 -15.02 -1.17 5.02
N GLN A 63 -13.75 -1.03 5.42
CA GLN A 63 -13.41 -0.85 6.83
C GLN A 63 -13.80 0.56 7.29
N PRO A 64 -14.39 0.71 8.50
CA PRO A 64 -14.70 2.01 9.07
C PRO A 64 -13.44 2.70 9.63
N ILE A 65 -12.40 2.88 8.79
CA ILE A 65 -11.09 3.34 9.26
C ILE A 65 -11.12 4.75 9.86
N LEU A 66 -12.02 5.62 9.38
CA LEU A 66 -12.19 6.99 9.88
C LEU A 66 -12.91 7.08 11.23
N ALA A 67 -13.44 5.96 11.75
CA ALA A 67 -14.11 5.95 13.05
C ALA A 67 -13.13 6.06 14.23
N ASP A 68 -11.85 5.71 14.00
CA ASP A 68 -10.80 5.74 15.02
C ASP A 68 -9.46 6.08 14.38
N GLU A 69 -8.71 7.00 15.00
CA GLU A 69 -7.47 7.53 14.45
C GLU A 69 -6.34 6.47 14.42
N VAL A 70 -6.31 5.55 15.39
CA VAL A 70 -5.35 4.44 15.40
C VAL A 70 -5.63 3.49 14.25
N GLN A 71 -6.91 3.21 13.96
CA GLN A 71 -7.29 2.40 12.80
C GLN A 71 -6.90 3.07 11.48
N THR A 72 -7.13 4.38 11.34
CA THR A 72 -6.72 5.13 10.15
C THR A 72 -5.20 5.03 9.96
N PHE A 73 -4.43 5.30 11.00
CA PHE A 73 -2.96 5.26 10.91
C PHE A 73 -2.44 3.86 10.56
N LYS A 74 -2.99 2.81 11.17
CA LYS A 74 -2.64 1.42 10.86
C LYS A 74 -3.05 0.99 9.45
N ALA A 75 -4.16 1.51 8.92
CA ALA A 75 -4.57 1.30 7.54
C ALA A 75 -3.55 1.91 6.57
N LEU A 76 -3.09 3.14 6.83
CA LEU A 76 -2.06 3.80 6.02
C LEU A 76 -0.73 3.05 6.03
N ILE A 77 -0.27 2.58 7.20
CA ILE A 77 0.92 1.73 7.31
C ILE A 77 0.76 0.44 6.51
N THR A 78 -0.42 -0.20 6.61
CA THR A 78 -0.70 -1.45 5.88
C THR A 78 -0.69 -1.22 4.37
N ILE A 79 -1.29 -0.13 3.89
CA ILE A 79 -1.25 0.28 2.48
C ILE A 79 0.20 0.50 2.05
N HIS A 80 0.98 1.25 2.82
CA HIS A 80 2.38 1.50 2.50
C HIS A 80 3.17 0.20 2.32
N LYS A 81 3.00 -0.75 3.25
CA LYS A 81 3.68 -2.05 3.16
C LYS A 81 3.27 -2.86 1.94
N VAL A 82 1.99 -2.81 1.56
CA VAL A 82 1.52 -3.46 0.32
C VAL A 82 2.09 -2.77 -0.93
N LEU A 83 2.24 -1.43 -0.93
CA LEU A 83 2.88 -0.71 -2.04
C LEU A 83 4.39 -1.00 -2.14
N GLN A 84 5.06 -1.24 -1.02
CA GLN A 84 6.49 -1.59 -0.99
C GLN A 84 6.72 -3.03 -1.46
N GLU A 85 6.07 -4.00 -0.81
CA GLU A 85 6.42 -5.42 -0.92
C GLU A 85 5.42 -6.24 -1.77
N GLY A 86 4.32 -5.63 -2.22
CA GLY A 86 3.31 -6.28 -3.04
C GLY A 86 3.75 -6.53 -4.49
N HIS A 87 2.94 -7.29 -5.23
CA HIS A 87 3.16 -7.51 -6.65
C HIS A 87 3.22 -6.15 -7.39
N PRO A 88 4.08 -5.94 -8.40
CA PRO A 88 4.23 -4.64 -9.08
C PRO A 88 2.93 -4.03 -9.61
N ILE A 89 1.96 -4.87 -9.96
CA ILE A 89 0.61 -4.44 -10.37
C ILE A 89 -0.10 -3.60 -9.28
N ALA A 90 0.24 -3.81 -8.00
CA ALA A 90 -0.36 -3.09 -6.88
C ALA A 90 -0.05 -1.59 -6.97
N LEU A 91 1.14 -1.20 -7.41
CA LEU A 91 1.49 0.21 -7.65
C LEU A 91 0.66 0.83 -8.79
N LYS A 92 0.35 0.03 -9.82
CA LYS A 92 -0.46 0.47 -10.95
C LYS A 92 -1.93 0.63 -10.55
N GLU A 93 -2.51 -0.37 -9.91
CA GLU A 93 -3.89 -0.34 -9.43
C GLU A 93 -4.09 0.66 -8.27
N ALA A 94 -3.05 0.97 -7.50
CA ALA A 94 -3.10 2.01 -6.48
C ALA A 94 -3.41 3.40 -7.04
N GLN A 95 -3.08 3.67 -8.31
CA GLN A 95 -3.36 4.96 -8.96
C GLN A 95 -4.86 5.27 -8.99
N GLU A 96 -5.71 4.25 -9.12
CA GLU A 96 -7.17 4.38 -9.11
C GLU A 96 -7.72 4.73 -7.71
N ASN A 97 -6.89 4.56 -6.68
CA ASN A 97 -7.26 4.77 -5.27
C ASN A 97 -6.70 6.09 -4.69
N VAL A 98 -6.02 6.90 -5.50
CA VAL A 98 -5.46 8.21 -5.11
C VAL A 98 -6.55 9.15 -4.58
N SER A 99 -7.69 9.26 -5.27
CA SER A 99 -8.80 10.11 -4.85
C SER A 99 -9.42 9.66 -3.51
N TRP A 100 -9.43 8.35 -3.26
CA TRP A 100 -9.89 7.79 -1.99
C TRP A 100 -8.92 8.13 -0.86
N LEU A 101 -7.61 7.94 -1.06
CA LEU A 101 -6.58 8.34 -0.08
C LEU A 101 -6.64 9.83 0.27
N ASP A 102 -6.76 10.68 -0.74
CA ASP A 102 -6.91 12.13 -0.56
C ASP A 102 -8.17 12.49 0.24
N SER A 103 -9.26 11.73 0.07
CA SER A 103 -10.48 11.95 0.84
C SER A 103 -10.34 11.63 2.33
N LEU A 104 -9.43 10.73 2.71
CA LEU A 104 -9.13 10.44 4.12
C LEU A 104 -8.52 11.65 4.84
N SER A 105 -7.73 12.47 4.13
CA SER A 105 -7.12 13.68 4.71
C SER A 105 -8.18 14.69 5.16
N ARG A 106 -9.23 14.87 4.34
CA ARG A 106 -10.39 15.72 4.68
C ARG A 106 -11.21 15.18 5.84
N GLY A 107 -11.34 13.85 5.95
CA GLY A 107 -12.06 13.21 7.04
C GLY A 107 -11.39 13.41 8.41
N VAL A 108 -10.07 13.55 8.43
CA VAL A 108 -9.27 13.71 9.65
C VAL A 108 -9.09 15.18 10.05
N ALA A 109 -9.21 16.11 9.09
CA ALA A 109 -9.06 17.55 9.31
C ALA A 109 -10.14 18.18 10.24
N GLY A 110 -11.17 17.43 10.63
CA GLY A 110 -12.29 17.90 11.46
C GLY A 110 -12.03 18.01 12.96
N GLY A 111 -10.86 17.64 13.47
CA GLY A 111 -10.52 17.81 14.89
C GLY A 111 -9.05 17.50 15.20
N GLU A 112 -8.51 18.13 16.25
CA GLU A 112 -7.38 17.54 16.98
C GLU A 112 -7.87 16.17 17.48
N GLY A 113 -7.42 15.09 16.82
CA GLY A 113 -7.75 13.73 17.22
C GLY A 113 -7.53 13.57 18.72
N LEU A 114 -8.39 12.79 19.40
CA LEU A 114 -8.37 12.65 20.86
C LEU A 114 -6.98 12.29 21.41
N ARG A 115 -6.15 11.61 20.60
CA ARG A 115 -4.80 11.13 20.93
C ARG A 115 -3.71 11.80 20.09
N GLY A 116 -4.03 12.78 19.25
CA GLY A 116 -3.06 13.56 18.49
C GLY A 116 -2.47 12.87 17.25
N TYR A 117 -3.12 11.83 16.70
CA TYR A 117 -2.62 11.19 15.46
C TYR A 117 -2.97 12.00 14.20
N ALA A 118 -3.86 12.99 14.28
CA ALA A 118 -4.33 13.75 13.12
C ALA A 118 -3.19 14.35 12.26
N PRO A 119 -2.16 15.02 12.82
CA PRO A 119 -1.04 15.52 12.03
C PRO A 119 -0.22 14.39 11.39
N LEU A 120 0.03 13.30 12.12
CA LEU A 120 0.76 12.14 11.60
C LEU A 120 0.03 11.50 10.43
N ILE A 121 -1.30 11.36 10.54
CA ILE A 121 -2.14 10.81 9.50
C ILE A 121 -2.11 11.69 8.25
N GLN A 122 -2.22 13.02 8.42
CA GLN A 122 -2.16 13.96 7.29
C GLN A 122 -0.82 13.88 6.55
N GLU A 123 0.29 13.91 7.29
CA GLU A 123 1.63 13.77 6.70
C GLU A 123 1.84 12.42 6.02
N TYR A 124 1.32 11.34 6.61
CA TYR A 124 1.43 10.01 6.00
C TYR A 124 0.61 9.89 4.70
N ILE A 125 -0.58 10.50 4.65
CA ILE A 125 -1.38 10.57 3.43
C ILE A 125 -0.64 11.38 2.36
N TYR A 126 -0.10 12.55 2.72
CA TYR A 126 0.71 13.36 1.81
C TYR A 126 1.89 12.57 1.24
N TYR A 127 2.62 11.85 2.10
CA TYR A 127 3.71 10.97 1.72
C TYR A 127 3.26 9.88 0.73
N LEU A 128 2.14 9.20 0.99
CA LEU A 128 1.61 8.15 0.11
C LEU A 128 1.19 8.71 -1.26
N LEU A 129 0.55 9.87 -1.28
CA LEU A 129 0.17 10.56 -2.52
C LEU A 129 1.42 10.97 -3.33
N ALA A 130 2.45 11.49 -2.67
CA ALA A 130 3.72 11.80 -3.30
C ALA A 130 4.40 10.55 -3.88
N LYS A 131 4.41 9.42 -3.13
CA LYS A 131 4.93 8.13 -3.60
C LYS A 131 4.17 7.64 -4.84
N LEU A 132 2.84 7.69 -4.85
CA LEU A 132 2.03 7.29 -6.00
C LEU A 132 2.26 8.21 -7.21
N SER A 133 2.38 9.52 -6.98
CA SER A 133 2.74 10.50 -8.03
C SER A 133 4.10 10.19 -8.66
N PHE A 134 5.10 9.85 -7.83
CA PHE A 134 6.42 9.42 -8.29
C PHE A 134 6.33 8.16 -9.17
N HIS A 135 5.66 7.10 -8.71
CA HIS A 135 5.52 5.85 -9.49
C HIS A 135 4.69 6.01 -10.76
N ARG A 136 3.83 7.04 -10.84
CA ARG A 136 3.13 7.40 -12.07
C ARG A 136 4.08 7.99 -13.12
N GLN A 137 5.06 8.78 -12.69
CA GLN A 137 6.07 9.38 -13.57
C GLN A 137 7.21 8.41 -13.89
N HIS A 138 7.50 7.50 -12.96
CA HIS A 138 8.60 6.55 -13.06
C HIS A 138 8.13 5.12 -12.78
N PRO A 139 7.39 4.49 -13.72
CA PRO A 139 6.90 3.12 -13.58
C PRO A 139 8.03 2.07 -13.57
N GLU A 140 9.25 2.46 -13.95
CA GLU A 140 10.44 1.62 -13.93
C GLU A 140 10.97 1.32 -12.54
N PHE A 141 10.47 1.98 -11.48
CA PHE A 141 10.89 1.71 -10.10
C PHE A 141 9.94 0.77 -9.38
N ASN A 142 10.52 -0.18 -8.66
CA ASN A 142 9.84 -1.06 -7.73
C ASN A 142 9.43 -0.33 -6.43
N GLY A 143 8.57 -0.97 -5.63
CA GLY A 143 7.99 -0.37 -4.42
C GLY A 143 9.00 -0.05 -3.31
N THR A 144 10.14 -0.75 -3.27
CA THR A 144 11.18 -0.67 -2.23
C THR A 144 12.39 0.19 -2.60
N PHE A 145 12.43 0.77 -3.80
CA PHE A 145 13.54 1.59 -4.30
C PHE A 145 14.91 0.88 -4.18
N GLU A 146 14.97 -0.40 -4.56
CA GLU A 146 16.18 -1.21 -4.40
C GLU A 146 17.35 -0.69 -5.26
N TYR A 147 18.56 -0.74 -4.68
CA TYR A 147 19.78 -0.17 -5.24
C TYR A 147 20.16 -0.74 -6.62
N GLU A 148 19.81 -2.00 -6.91
CA GLU A 148 20.10 -2.63 -8.20
C GLU A 148 19.38 -1.94 -9.37
N GLU A 149 18.22 -1.34 -9.12
CA GLU A 149 17.42 -0.62 -10.11
C GLU A 149 18.04 0.75 -10.45
N TYR A 150 18.60 1.44 -9.45
CA TYR A 150 19.37 2.68 -9.63
C TYR A 150 20.60 2.45 -10.54
N ILE A 151 21.26 1.30 -10.41
CA ILE A 151 22.43 0.94 -11.22
C ILE A 151 22.04 0.57 -12.65
N SER A 152 20.95 -0.20 -12.83
CA SER A 152 20.41 -0.54 -14.16
C SER A 152 20.04 0.72 -14.95
N LEU A 153 19.36 1.68 -14.32
CA LEU A 153 18.91 2.93 -14.96
C LEU A 153 20.04 3.91 -15.25
N LYS A 154 21.08 3.97 -14.40
CA LYS A 154 22.27 4.80 -14.68
C LYS A 154 23.13 4.31 -15.84
N SER A 155 22.93 3.09 -16.31
CA SER A 155 23.63 2.59 -17.51
C SER A 155 23.10 3.21 -18.82
N ILE A 156 21.97 3.95 -18.77
CA ILE A 156 21.33 4.59 -19.93
C ILE A 156 21.63 6.11 -19.95
N ASN A 157 22.72 6.46 -20.64
CA ASN A 157 22.99 7.62 -21.52
C ASN A 157 22.47 9.07 -21.30
N ASP A 158 21.83 9.48 -20.19
CA ASP A 158 21.59 10.93 -19.92
C ASP A 158 22.00 11.38 -18.50
N PRO A 159 23.14 12.09 -18.36
CA PRO A 159 23.64 12.59 -17.07
C PRO A 159 22.70 13.55 -16.33
N ASN A 160 21.82 14.27 -17.03
CA ASN A 160 20.93 15.27 -16.40
C ASN A 160 19.71 14.61 -15.75
N GLU A 161 19.17 13.56 -16.36
CA GLU A 161 17.99 12.84 -15.85
C GLU A 161 18.31 12.03 -14.58
N GLY A 162 19.54 11.53 -14.47
CA GLY A 162 20.03 10.83 -13.28
C GLY A 162 20.25 11.75 -12.07
N TYR A 163 20.52 13.05 -12.30
CA TYR A 163 20.77 14.03 -11.23
C TYR A 163 19.48 14.50 -10.54
N ALA A 164 18.39 14.64 -11.30
CA ALA A 164 17.07 14.96 -10.73
C ALA A 164 16.50 13.76 -9.94
N ARG A 165 16.54 12.55 -10.52
CA ARG A 165 16.00 11.32 -9.90
C ARG A 165 16.77 10.87 -8.66
N GLY A 166 18.10 11.07 -8.63
CA GLY A 166 18.93 10.72 -7.47
C GLY A 166 18.71 11.59 -6.23
N ARG A 167 18.18 12.82 -6.39
CA ARG A 167 17.86 13.70 -5.25
C ARG A 167 16.53 13.28 -4.60
N THR A 168 15.52 12.92 -5.41
CA THR A 168 14.22 12.42 -4.96
C THR A 168 14.32 11.04 -4.31
N SER A 169 15.09 10.11 -4.88
CA SER A 169 15.27 8.78 -4.27
C SER A 169 16.00 8.86 -2.93
N LYS A 170 17.02 9.72 -2.80
CA LYS A 170 17.76 9.90 -1.54
C LYS A 170 16.89 10.53 -0.44
N LEU A 171 15.95 11.41 -0.79
CA LEU A 171 14.94 11.96 0.13
C LEU A 171 13.90 10.90 0.54
N GLN A 172 13.46 10.05 -0.40
CA GLN A 172 12.47 9.01 -0.14
C GLN A 172 13.03 7.87 0.73
N VAL A 173 14.26 7.42 0.45
CA VAL A 173 14.95 6.40 1.26
C VAL A 173 15.20 6.90 2.69
N THR A 174 15.49 8.19 2.89
CA THR A 174 15.58 8.75 4.25
C THR A 174 14.23 8.83 4.96
N ALA A 175 13.12 8.99 4.22
CA ALA A 175 11.77 8.99 4.79
C ALA A 175 11.28 7.56 5.15
N ASP A 176 11.71 6.54 4.39
CA ASP A 176 11.35 5.12 4.64
C ASP A 176 12.06 4.49 5.84
N ILE A 177 13.10 5.13 6.37
CA ILE A 177 13.90 4.65 7.51
C ILE A 177 13.46 5.26 8.85
N MET A 178 12.55 6.26 8.86
CA MET A 178 12.05 6.79 10.13
C MET A 178 10.92 5.92 10.71
N PRO A 179 11.00 5.59 12.01
CA PRO A 179 10.19 4.55 12.68
C PRO A 179 8.70 4.88 12.81
#